data_AF-Q6N1X9-F1
#
_entry.id   AF-Q6N1X9-F1
#
_cell.length_a   1.000
_cell.length_b   1.000
_cell.length_c   1.000
_cell.angle_alpha   90.00
_cell.angle_beta   90.00
_cell.angle_gamma   90.00
#
_symmetry.space_group_name_H-M   'P 1'
#
loop_
_entity.id
_entity.type
_entity.pdbx_description
1 polymer ?
#
loop_
_entity_poly.entity_id
_entity_poly.type
_entity_poly.pdbx_seq_one_letter_code
_entity_poly.pdbx_strand_id
1 'polypeptide(L)'
;MPTWPTEQRSWDHARLVALEQQASAERAQLRLDIDMLAARRALQRALADEAQAHKRCPVKDCRRARGCRTPMLCAVVPMDPPTESQWKIIDTLYTNLQRRRRDQALARRQHAERMRDGRKAGSGR
;
A
#
# COMPACT_ATOMS: atom_id res chain seq x y z
N MET A 1 -7.00 71.78 -10.84
CA MET A 1 -6.72 70.31 -10.84
C MET A 1 -7.94 69.61 -10.27
N PRO A 2 -8.47 68.54 -10.88
CA PRO A 2 -9.61 67.84 -10.28
C PRO A 2 -9.12 67.05 -9.06
N THR A 3 -9.58 67.45 -7.88
CA THR A 3 -9.36 66.73 -6.62
C THR A 3 -10.42 65.64 -6.52
N TRP A 4 -10.03 64.42 -6.90
CA TRP A 4 -10.88 63.25 -6.74
C TRP A 4 -11.26 63.06 -5.26
N PRO A 5 -12.51 62.65 -4.96
CA PRO A 5 -12.93 62.32 -3.61
C PRO A 5 -11.98 61.28 -3.00
N THR A 6 -11.46 61.56 -1.81
CA THR A 6 -10.49 60.72 -1.10
C THR A 6 -11.01 59.28 -0.92
N GLU A 7 -12.33 59.13 -0.80
CA GLU A 7 -13.03 57.83 -0.72
C GLU A 7 -12.85 56.99 -1.99
N GLN A 8 -12.99 57.56 -3.20
CA GLN A 8 -12.78 56.82 -4.46
C GLN A 8 -11.36 56.28 -4.58
N ARG A 9 -10.35 57.07 -4.21
CA ARG A 9 -8.94 56.62 -4.17
C ARG A 9 -8.72 55.48 -3.19
N SER A 10 -9.43 55.47 -2.06
CA SER A 10 -9.32 54.42 -1.05
C SER A 10 -9.92 53.09 -1.52
N TRP A 11 -11.03 53.14 -2.27
CA TRP A 11 -11.67 51.98 -2.89
C TRP A 11 -10.82 51.38 -4.01
N ASP A 12 -10.24 52.22 -4.87
CA ASP A 12 -9.34 51.78 -5.93
C ASP A 12 -8.08 51.11 -5.35
N HIS A 13 -7.53 51.67 -4.27
CA HIS A 13 -6.39 51.08 -3.58
C HIS A 13 -6.74 49.74 -2.92
N ALA A 14 -7.86 49.64 -2.22
CA ALA A 14 -8.33 48.40 -1.61
C ALA A 14 -8.56 47.29 -2.67
N ARG A 15 -9.09 47.66 -3.84
CA ARG A 15 -9.28 46.74 -4.96
C ARG A 15 -7.96 46.23 -5.53
N LEU A 16 -6.96 47.10 -5.68
CA LEU A 16 -5.63 46.69 -6.13
C LEU A 16 -4.96 45.73 -5.14
N VAL A 17 -5.04 46.03 -3.84
CA VAL A 17 -4.52 45.15 -2.78
C VAL A 17 -5.19 43.78 -2.80
N ALA A 18 -6.52 43.72 -2.97
CA ALA A 18 -7.24 42.46 -3.06
C ALA A 18 -6.80 41.62 -4.28
N LEU A 19 -6.58 42.25 -5.43
CA LEU A 19 -6.08 41.57 -6.64
C LEU A 19 -4.64 41.06 -6.45
N GLU A 20 -3.78 41.81 -5.78
CA GLU A 20 -2.42 41.36 -5.44
C GLU A 20 -2.44 40.18 -4.46
N GLN A 21 -3.32 40.22 -3.46
CA GLN A 21 -3.53 39.11 -2.53
C GLN A 21 -4.04 37.87 -3.26
N GLN A 22 -4.98 38.03 -4.20
CA GLN A 22 -5.47 36.92 -5.01
C GLN A 22 -4.37 36.33 -5.90
N ALA A 23 -3.62 37.17 -6.62
CA ALA A 23 -2.51 36.72 -7.46
C ALA A 23 -1.39 36.03 -6.65
N SER A 24 -1.14 36.48 -5.41
CA SER A 24 -0.17 35.84 -4.53
C SER A 24 -0.66 34.48 -4.01
N ALA A 25 -1.95 34.37 -3.68
CA ALA A 25 -2.59 33.10 -3.31
C ALA A 25 -2.56 32.09 -4.47
N GLU A 26 -2.86 32.51 -5.69
CA GLU A 26 -2.80 31.66 -6.88
C GLU A 26 -1.38 31.13 -7.13
N ARG A 27 -0.36 31.99 -6.98
CA ARG A 27 1.05 31.56 -7.09
C ARG A 27 1.44 30.58 -5.99
N ALA A 28 0.96 30.78 -4.76
CA ALA A 28 1.21 29.85 -3.65
C ALA A 28 0.56 28.49 -3.92
N GLN A 29 -0.66 28.48 -4.44
CA GLN A 29 -1.36 27.24 -4.81
C GLN A 29 -0.62 26.48 -5.91
N LEU A 30 -0.17 27.17 -6.97
CA LEU A 30 0.61 26.53 -8.04
C LEU A 30 1.91 25.91 -7.54
N ARG A 31 2.58 26.52 -6.56
CA ARG A 31 3.79 25.94 -5.94
C ARG A 31 3.46 24.65 -5.19
N LEU A 32 2.39 24.64 -4.40
CA LEU A 32 1.94 23.45 -3.69
C LEU A 32 1.60 22.30 -4.65
N ASP A 33 0.95 22.60 -5.77
CA ASP A 33 0.61 21.59 -6.78
C ASP A 33 1.86 20.99 -7.43
N ILE A 34 2.88 21.83 -7.73
CA ILE A 34 4.18 21.38 -8.25
C ILE A 34 4.89 20.48 -7.24
N ASP A 35 4.93 20.89 -5.97
CA ASP A 35 5.57 20.13 -4.90
C ASP A 35 4.89 18.77 -4.68
N MET A 36 3.55 18.74 -4.71
CA MET A 36 2.80 17.48 -4.66
C MET A 36 3.12 16.55 -5.85
N LEU A 37 3.20 17.09 -7.07
CA LEU A 37 3.57 16.31 -8.25
C LEU A 37 5.01 15.78 -8.15
N ALA A 38 5.94 16.58 -7.64
CA ALA A 38 7.32 16.18 -7.40
C ALA A 38 7.39 15.06 -6.35
N ALA A 39 6.69 15.22 -5.22
CA ALA A 39 6.59 14.21 -4.17
C ALA A 39 6.00 12.89 -4.69
N ARG A 40 4.94 12.95 -5.50
CA ARG A 40 4.33 11.77 -6.13
C ARG A 40 5.30 11.05 -7.05
N ARG A 41 6.05 11.78 -7.88
CA ARG A 41 7.07 11.18 -8.76
C ARG A 41 8.22 10.56 -7.96
N ALA A 42 8.67 11.21 -6.88
CA ALA A 42 9.69 10.67 -5.99
C ALA A 42 9.23 9.35 -5.35
N LEU A 43 7.99 9.32 -4.84
CA LEU A 43 7.39 8.10 -4.29
C LEU A 43 7.30 6.98 -5.34
N GLN A 44 6.84 7.30 -6.56
CA GLN A 44 6.77 6.32 -7.64
C GLN A 44 8.14 5.74 -8.01
N ARG A 45 9.20 6.57 -8.01
CA ARG A 45 10.57 6.09 -8.23
C ARG A 45 11.04 5.20 -7.09
N ALA A 46 10.82 5.60 -5.83
CA ALA A 46 11.19 4.78 -4.67
C ALA A 46 10.52 3.40 -4.71
N LEU A 47 9.22 3.35 -5.01
CA LEU A 47 8.48 2.08 -5.17
C LEU A 47 9.00 1.25 -6.35
N ALA A 48 9.38 1.89 -7.45
CA ALA A 48 9.97 1.20 -8.60
C ALA A 48 11.37 0.66 -8.28
N ASP A 49 12.19 1.41 -7.54
CA ASP A 49 13.52 1.01 -7.11
C ASP A 49 13.45 -0.14 -6.09
N GLU A 50 12.52 -0.10 -5.14
CA GLU A 50 12.20 -1.23 -4.26
C GLU A 50 11.76 -2.46 -5.07
N ALA A 51 10.83 -2.29 -6.00
CA ALA A 51 10.38 -3.36 -6.90
C ALA A 51 11.49 -3.91 -7.81
N GLN A 52 12.46 -3.08 -8.20
CA GLN A 52 13.59 -3.48 -9.02
C GLN A 52 14.71 -4.12 -8.18
N ALA A 53 14.90 -3.70 -6.93
CA ALA A 53 15.75 -4.39 -5.95
C ALA A 53 15.21 -5.80 -5.67
N HIS A 54 13.89 -5.96 -5.62
CA HIS A 54 13.24 -7.27 -5.57
C HIS A 54 13.53 -8.14 -6.82
N LYS A 55 13.61 -7.53 -8.02
CA LYS A 55 14.01 -8.24 -9.26
C LYS A 55 15.50 -8.56 -9.32
N ARG A 56 16.36 -7.75 -8.70
CA ARG A 56 17.83 -7.92 -8.63
C ARG A 56 18.26 -8.52 -7.30
N CYS A 57 17.49 -9.47 -6.77
CA CYS A 57 17.97 -10.29 -5.64
C CYS A 57 19.31 -10.93 -6.04
N PRO A 58 20.37 -10.84 -5.21
CA PRO A 58 21.67 -11.44 -5.53
C PRO A 58 21.58 -12.96 -5.71
N VAL A 59 20.54 -13.57 -5.14
CA VAL A 59 20.15 -14.96 -5.40
C VAL A 59 19.26 -14.99 -6.65
N LYS A 60 19.89 -15.14 -7.83
CA LYS A 60 19.23 -15.18 -9.17
C LYS A 60 17.99 -16.10 -9.23
N ASP A 61 17.95 -17.16 -8.41
CA ASP A 61 16.90 -18.17 -8.39
C ASP A 61 15.88 -18.02 -7.24
N CYS A 62 15.84 -16.86 -6.58
CA CYS A 62 14.90 -16.64 -5.48
C CYS A 62 13.43 -16.66 -5.97
N ARG A 63 12.76 -17.80 -5.78
CA ARG A 63 11.31 -17.98 -6.06
C ARG A 63 10.41 -16.95 -5.37
N ARG A 64 10.89 -16.30 -4.30
CA ARG A 64 10.16 -15.30 -3.52
C ARG A 64 10.37 -13.86 -4.00
N ALA A 65 11.12 -13.60 -5.08
CA ALA A 65 11.48 -12.25 -5.53
C ALA A 65 10.32 -11.23 -5.50
N ARG A 66 9.11 -11.61 -5.95
CA ARG A 66 7.94 -10.69 -5.96
C ARG A 66 7.27 -10.44 -4.60
N GLY A 67 7.63 -11.16 -3.55
CA GLY A 67 7.01 -11.07 -2.21
C GLY A 67 8.00 -11.13 -1.04
N CYS A 68 9.30 -11.01 -1.31
CA CYS A 68 10.34 -11.08 -0.28
C CYS A 68 10.41 -9.76 0.49
N ARG A 69 9.97 -9.73 1.74
CA ARG A 69 10.01 -8.52 2.60
C ARG A 69 11.36 -8.28 3.28
N THR A 70 12.33 -9.19 3.14
CA THR A 70 13.62 -9.14 3.85
C THR A 70 14.80 -9.51 2.95
N PRO A 71 15.07 -8.75 1.87
CA PRO A 71 16.16 -9.05 0.94
C PRO A 71 17.55 -9.02 1.62
N MET A 72 17.75 -8.20 2.66
CA MET A 72 18.99 -8.14 3.45
C MET A 72 19.31 -9.48 4.15
N LEU A 73 18.31 -10.18 4.70
CA LEU A 73 18.53 -11.49 5.35
C LEU A 73 18.95 -12.57 4.35
N CYS A 74 18.44 -12.51 3.11
CA CYS A 74 18.80 -13.47 2.07
C CYS A 74 20.18 -13.25 1.46
N ALA A 75 20.69 -12.01 1.46
CA ALA A 75 22.00 -11.68 0.89
C ALA A 75 23.16 -11.85 1.89
N VAL A 76 22.87 -11.69 3.19
CA VAL A 76 23.91 -11.60 4.24
C VAL A 76 24.14 -12.93 4.97
N VAL A 77 23.19 -13.87 4.92
CA VAL A 77 23.35 -15.20 5.52
C VAL A 77 23.34 -16.24 4.40
N PRO A 78 24.49 -16.81 3.99
CA PRO A 78 24.48 -18.03 3.21
C PRO A 78 23.83 -19.11 4.08
N MET A 79 22.53 -19.33 3.85
CA MET A 79 21.83 -20.46 4.44
C MET A 79 22.26 -21.67 3.63
N ASP A 80 23.14 -22.48 4.21
CA ASP A 80 23.46 -23.77 3.64
C ASP A 80 22.16 -24.55 3.38
N PRO A 81 22.08 -25.30 2.27
CA PRO A 81 20.92 -26.12 1.99
C PRO A 81 20.66 -27.04 3.18
N PRO A 82 19.40 -27.24 3.60
CA PRO A 82 19.11 -28.12 4.71
C PRO A 82 19.67 -29.51 4.45
N THR A 83 20.19 -30.16 5.50
CA THR A 83 20.63 -31.55 5.41
C THR A 83 19.43 -32.48 5.13
N GLU A 84 19.68 -33.70 4.67
CA GLU A 84 18.61 -34.66 4.39
C GLU A 84 17.71 -34.92 5.63
N SER A 85 18.30 -34.92 6.83
CA SER A 85 17.53 -35.05 8.09
C SER A 85 16.65 -33.83 8.36
N GLN A 86 17.15 -32.62 8.08
CA GLN A 86 16.36 -31.38 8.19
C GLN A 86 15.23 -31.34 7.16
N TRP A 87 15.46 -31.81 5.94
CA TRP A 87 14.40 -31.94 4.92
C TRP A 87 13.28 -32.87 5.39
N LYS A 88 13.60 -34.04 5.96
CA LYS A 88 12.59 -34.96 6.52
C LYS A 88 11.76 -34.29 7.62
N ILE A 89 12.37 -33.48 8.47
CA ILE A 89 11.66 -32.72 9.52
C ILE A 89 10.73 -31.68 8.87
N ILE A 90 11.23 -30.90 7.91
CA ILE A 90 10.47 -29.89 7.19
C ILE A 90 9.25 -30.53 6.51
N ASP A 91 9.44 -31.61 5.76
CA ASP A 91 8.37 -32.31 5.05
C ASP A 91 7.31 -32.86 6.02
N THR A 92 7.73 -33.39 7.16
CA THR A 92 6.82 -33.88 8.20
C THR A 92 5.98 -32.73 8.76
N LEU A 93 6.62 -31.59 9.07
CA LEU A 93 5.93 -30.40 9.58
C LEU A 93 4.91 -29.86 8.56
N TYR A 94 5.30 -29.74 7.28
CA TYR A 94 4.40 -29.25 6.24
C TYR A 94 3.26 -30.22 5.96
N THR A 95 3.51 -31.53 5.97
CA THR A 95 2.48 -32.56 5.82
C THR A 95 1.45 -32.47 6.94
N ASN A 96 1.90 -32.35 8.19
CA ASN A 96 1.01 -32.19 9.34
C ASN A 96 0.20 -30.90 9.27
N LEU A 97 0.83 -29.80 8.84
CA LEU A 97 0.14 -28.52 8.66
C LEU A 97 -0.95 -28.61 7.58
N GLN A 98 -0.65 -29.24 6.45
CA GLN A 98 -1.62 -29.43 5.36
C GLN A 98 -2.80 -30.31 5.80
N ARG A 99 -2.54 -31.41 6.54
CA ARG A 99 -3.60 -32.24 7.13
C ARG A 99 -4.51 -31.43 8.03
N ARG A 100 -3.95 -30.69 8.99
CA ARG A 100 -4.73 -29.82 9.90
C ARG A 100 -5.59 -28.80 9.15
N ARG A 101 -5.05 -28.16 8.10
CA ARG A 101 -5.81 -27.21 7.27
C ARG A 101 -6.97 -27.89 6.53
N ARG A 102 -6.75 -29.10 6.01
CA ARG A 102 -7.80 -29.89 5.35
C ARG A 102 -8.91 -30.26 6.34
N ASP A 103 -8.54 -30.78 7.50
CA ASP A 103 -9.49 -31.20 8.53
C ASP A 103 -10.33 -30.01 9.03
N GLN A 104 -9.70 -28.86 9.24
CA GLN A 104 -10.41 -27.62 9.59
C GLN A 104 -11.37 -27.16 8.48
N ALA A 105 -10.97 -27.25 7.21
CA ALA A 105 -11.84 -26.90 6.09
C ALA A 105 -13.04 -27.84 5.99
N LEU A 106 -12.85 -29.14 6.20
CA LEU A 106 -13.93 -30.13 6.23
C LEU A 106 -14.88 -29.90 7.42
N ALA A 107 -14.34 -29.66 8.62
CA ALA A 107 -15.14 -29.36 9.80
C ALA A 107 -16.00 -28.09 9.61
N ARG A 108 -15.44 -27.04 8.98
CA ARG A 108 -16.20 -25.82 8.62
C ARG A 108 -17.32 -26.10 7.64
N ARG A 109 -17.10 -26.95 6.62
CA ARG A 109 -18.16 -27.35 5.67
C ARG A 109 -19.28 -28.12 6.37
N GLN A 110 -18.95 -29.12 7.17
CA GLN A 110 -19.94 -29.90 7.94
C GLN A 110 -20.72 -29.04 8.94
N HIS A 111 -20.10 -28.03 9.54
CA HIS A 111 -20.79 -27.08 10.39
C HIS A 111 -21.75 -26.19 9.59
N ALA A 112 -21.33 -25.71 8.41
CA ALA A 112 -22.17 -24.90 7.53
C ALA A 112 -23.37 -25.68 6.98
N GLU A 113 -23.21 -26.96 6.63
CA GLU A 113 -24.28 -27.87 6.23
C GLU A 113 -25.30 -28.05 7.36
N ARG A 114 -24.84 -28.37 8.58
CA ARG A 114 -25.72 -28.46 9.76
C ARG A 114 -26.49 -27.18 10.04
N MET A 115 -25.87 -26.00 9.88
CA MET A 115 -26.55 -24.71 10.06
C MET A 115 -27.54 -24.39 8.92
N ARG A 116 -27.34 -24.95 7.71
CA ARG A 116 -28.28 -24.83 6.58
C ARG A 116 -29.50 -25.72 6.81
N ASP A 117 -29.30 -26.95 7.27
CA ASP A 117 -30.37 -27.89 7.56
C ASP A 117 -31.19 -27.49 8.79
N GLY A 118 -30.52 -26.95 9.83
CA GLY A 118 -31.19 -26.40 11.02
C GLY A 118 -32.06 -25.16 10.75
N ARG A 119 -31.84 -24.43 9.65
CA ARG A 119 -32.70 -23.30 9.23
C ARG A 119 -33.95 -23.71 8.46
N LYS A 120 -34.10 -24.98 8.07
CA LYS A 120 -35.29 -25.46 7.34
C LYS A 120 -36.45 -25.93 8.24
N ALA A 121 -36.29 -25.97 9.56
CA ALA A 121 -37.38 -26.27 10.48
C ALA A 121 -38.06 -24.99 10.97
N GLY A 122 -38.97 -24.42 10.17
CA GLY A 122 -39.84 -23.33 10.63
C GLY A 122 -40.23 -22.28 9.59
N SER A 123 -40.76 -22.69 8.43
CA SER A 123 -41.53 -21.77 7.58
C SER A 123 -42.43 -22.55 6.61
N GLY A 124 -43.75 -22.39 6.76
CA GLY A 124 -44.81 -23.08 6.00
C GLY A 124 -45.55 -24.04 6.92
N ARG A 125 -46.47 -23.55 7.76
CA ARG A 125 -47.89 -23.29 7.48
C ARG A 125 -48.67 -24.57 7.17
#